data_AF-A0A140L2F5-F1
#
_entry.id   AF-A0A140L2F5-F1
#
_cell.length_a   1.000
_cell.length_b   1.000
_cell.length_c   1.000
_cell.angle_alpha   90.00
_cell.angle_beta   90.00
_cell.angle_gamma   90.00
#
_symmetry.space_group_name_H-M   'P 1'
#
loop_
_entity.id
_entity.type
_entity.pdbx_description
1 polymer ?
#
loop_
_entity_poly.entity_id
_entity_poly.type
_entity_poly.pdbx_seq_one_letter_code
_entity_poly.pdbx_strand_id
1 'polypeptide(L)'
;MDESPSEYGGIPKNLLGKVTLKSGAYVDGIFSQRPDGRVTVRYKLPGSGDHLQEDFDFVVCAIPFSTLRNAKIDPLFSTRKMQAIRELGYAQAQKSLMFCRFRFWEKGGPEERIIGGGSYTDLLISQIWYPSDHARLVKTGE
;
A
#
# COMPACT_ATOMS: atom_id res chain seq x y z
N MET A 1 -18.91 7.88 -8.58
CA MET A 1 -18.85 7.04 -7.36
C MET A 1 -20.28 6.78 -6.94
N ASP A 2 -20.59 5.55 -6.53
CA ASP A 2 -21.90 5.18 -6.01
C ASP A 2 -22.18 5.92 -4.69
N GLU A 3 -23.41 6.38 -4.48
CA GLU A 3 -23.86 7.02 -3.24
C GLU A 3 -24.11 6.00 -2.11
N SER A 4 -24.11 4.70 -2.42
CA SER A 4 -24.21 3.61 -1.44
C SER A 4 -23.39 2.38 -1.86
N PRO A 5 -22.06 2.43 -1.72
CA PRO A 5 -21.20 1.31 -2.07
C PRO A 5 -21.49 0.10 -1.17
N SER A 6 -21.61 -1.08 -1.77
CA SER A 6 -21.89 -2.35 -1.08
C SER A 6 -20.84 -2.73 -0.04
N GLU A 7 -19.61 -2.25 -0.22
CA GLU A 7 -18.43 -2.48 0.60
C GLU A 7 -18.57 -1.90 2.02
N TYR A 8 -19.48 -0.94 2.21
CA TYR A 8 -19.76 -0.29 3.50
C TYR A 8 -21.10 -0.73 4.11
N GLY A 9 -21.55 -1.95 3.81
CA GLY A 9 -22.77 -2.53 4.37
C GLY A 9 -22.85 -2.36 5.89
N GLY A 10 -23.94 -1.75 6.38
CA GLY A 10 -24.17 -1.47 7.79
C GLY A 10 -23.81 -0.06 8.26
N ILE A 11 -23.17 0.76 7.42
CA ILE A 11 -22.94 2.19 7.71
C ILE A 11 -24.09 3.03 7.11
N PRO A 12 -24.84 3.80 7.93
CA PRO A 12 -25.86 4.72 7.44
C PRO A 12 -25.31 5.70 6.40
N LYS A 13 -26.06 5.97 5.32
CA LYS A 13 -25.61 6.85 4.22
C LYS A 13 -25.21 8.25 4.68
N ASN A 14 -25.86 8.78 5.71
CA ASN A 14 -25.55 10.10 6.27
C ASN A 14 -24.21 10.17 7.02
N LEU A 15 -23.61 9.02 7.34
CA LEU A 15 -22.27 8.91 7.90
C LEU A 15 -21.20 8.69 6.82
N LEU A 16 -21.60 8.41 5.57
CA LEU A 16 -20.69 8.35 4.44
C LEU A 16 -20.32 9.78 4.03
N GLY A 17 -19.06 10.15 4.28
CA GLY A 17 -18.52 11.45 3.89
C GLY A 17 -18.21 11.55 2.41
N LYS A 18 -18.03 12.78 1.91
CA LYS A 18 -17.54 13.04 0.56
C LYS A 18 -16.03 12.79 0.50
N VAL A 19 -15.59 11.94 -0.43
CA VAL A 19 -14.17 11.70 -0.69
C VAL A 19 -13.75 12.39 -1.99
N THR A 20 -12.69 13.19 -1.93
CA THR A 20 -12.04 13.77 -3.11
C THR A 20 -10.67 13.11 -3.28
N LEU A 21 -10.50 12.33 -4.34
CA LEU A 21 -9.23 11.68 -4.68
C LEU A 21 -8.46 12.51 -5.71
N LYS A 22 -7.21 12.88 -5.40
CA LYS A 22 -6.30 13.58 -6.32
C LYS A 22 -5.15 12.65 -6.73
N SER A 23 -5.41 11.78 -7.71
CA SER A 23 -4.39 10.85 -8.21
C SER A 23 -3.22 11.61 -8.86
N GLY A 24 -2.00 11.12 -8.65
CA GLY A 24 -0.78 11.75 -9.16
C GLY A 24 -0.30 12.99 -8.40
N ALA A 25 -1.05 13.45 -7.38
CA ALA A 25 -0.62 14.53 -6.51
C ALA A 25 0.52 14.07 -5.58
N TYR A 26 1.75 14.45 -5.91
CA TYR A 26 2.93 14.13 -5.11
C TYR A 26 3.10 15.15 -3.98
N VAL A 27 2.81 14.74 -2.75
CA VAL A 27 2.99 15.58 -1.55
C VAL A 27 4.49 15.68 -1.22
N ASP A 28 4.98 16.91 -1.12
CA ASP A 28 6.40 17.21 -0.84
C ASP A 28 6.61 18.27 0.25
N GLY A 29 5.53 18.69 0.92
CA GLY A 29 5.63 19.60 2.05
C GLY A 29 4.45 19.51 3.01
N ILE A 30 4.74 19.63 4.31
CA ILE A 30 3.75 19.66 5.39
C ILE A 30 4.15 20.79 6.35
N PHE A 31 3.24 21.73 6.56
CA PHE A 31 3.51 22.95 7.33
C PHE A 31 2.42 23.19 8.37
N SER A 32 2.78 23.59 9.59
CA SER A 32 1.78 23.87 10.65
C SER A 32 2.04 25.16 11.43
N GLN A 33 2.75 26.12 10.84
CA GLN A 33 3.06 27.42 11.46
C GLN A 33 1.94 28.46 11.35
N ARG A 34 0.70 28.06 11.04
CA ARG A 34 -0.39 29.00 10.84
C ARG A 34 -1.00 29.47 12.16
N PRO A 35 -1.38 30.76 12.29
CA PRO A 35 -2.06 31.26 13.49
C PRO A 35 -3.39 30.58 13.81
N ASP A 36 -4.07 30.04 12.78
CA ASP A 36 -5.37 29.35 12.89
C ASP A 36 -5.23 27.86 13.29
N GLY A 37 -4.00 27.36 13.48
CA GLY A 37 -3.72 25.98 13.84
C GLY A 37 -3.89 24.96 12.70
N ARG A 38 -4.25 25.40 11.49
CA ARG A 38 -4.40 24.51 10.34
C ARG A 38 -3.07 24.01 9.82
N VAL A 39 -3.11 22.84 9.19
CA VAL A 39 -1.97 22.22 8.53
C VAL A 39 -2.07 22.47 7.02
N THR A 40 -1.02 23.05 6.45
CA THR A 40 -0.88 23.21 5.01
C THR A 40 -0.15 22.00 4.41
N VAL A 41 -0.74 21.39 3.41
CA VAL A 41 -0.13 20.34 2.59
C VAL A 41 0.25 20.92 1.25
N ARG A 42 1.52 20.76 0.86
CA ARG A 42 2.04 21.17 -0.45
C ARG A 42 2.28 19.94 -1.32
N TYR A 43 1.86 20.02 -2.57
CA TYR A 43 2.00 18.93 -3.54
C TYR A 43 2.22 19.44 -4.95
N LYS A 44 2.66 18.53 -5.84
CA LYS A 44 2.82 18.77 -7.28
C LYS A 44 1.86 17.88 -8.06
N LEU A 45 1.35 18.40 -9.17
CA LEU A 45 0.58 17.61 -10.13
C LEU A 45 1.49 17.14 -11.28
N PRO A 46 1.18 16.00 -11.92
CA PRO A 46 1.93 15.54 -13.08
C PRO A 46 1.92 16.59 -14.19
N GLY A 47 3.09 16.91 -14.73
CA GLY A 47 3.22 17.86 -15.85
C GLY A 47 3.14 19.35 -15.49
N SER A 48 2.85 19.70 -14.23
CA SER A 48 2.97 21.07 -13.72
C SER A 48 4.26 21.22 -12.94
N GLY A 49 5.03 22.28 -13.23
CA GLY A 49 6.23 22.63 -12.46
C GLY A 49 5.89 23.30 -11.12
N ASP A 50 4.64 23.76 -10.96
CA ASP A 50 4.22 24.55 -9.82
C ASP A 50 3.81 23.69 -8.64
N HIS A 51 4.09 24.20 -7.45
CA HIS A 51 3.59 23.62 -6.22
C HIS A 51 2.21 24.20 -5.90
N LEU A 52 1.26 23.33 -5.61
CA LEU A 52 -0.05 23.70 -5.06
C LEU A 52 -0.05 23.50 -3.54
N GLN A 53 -0.90 24.25 -2.85
CA GLN A 53 -1.07 24.18 -1.41
C GLN A 53 -2.54 24.14 -1.04
N GLU A 54 -2.87 23.33 -0.03
CA GLU A 54 -4.20 23.25 0.56
C GLU A 54 -4.11 23.17 2.08
N ASP A 55 -5.09 23.75 2.75
CA ASP A 55 -5.16 23.84 4.21
C ASP A 55 -6.24 22.94 4.76
N PHE A 56 -5.91 22.26 5.85
CA PHE A 56 -6.80 21.32 6.52
C PHE A 56 -6.76 21.53 8.03
N ASP A 57 -7.88 21.31 8.71
CA ASP A 57 -7.92 21.34 10.17
C ASP A 57 -7.11 20.18 10.77
N PHE A 58 -7.08 19.02 10.07
CA PHE A 58 -6.27 17.85 10.45
C PHE A 58 -5.72 17.13 9.21
N VAL A 59 -4.55 16.49 9.37
CA VAL A 59 -3.91 15.67 8.33
C VAL A 59 -3.54 14.31 8.91
N VAL A 60 -3.99 13.25 8.24
CA VAL A 60 -3.50 11.88 8.48
C VAL A 60 -2.40 11.58 7.47
N CYS A 61 -1.15 11.54 7.94
CA CYS A 61 0.00 11.23 7.09
C CYS A 61 0.25 9.72 7.05
N ALA A 62 -0.06 9.11 5.90
CA ALA A 62 0.20 7.69 5.61
C ALA A 62 1.36 7.51 4.60
N ILE A 63 2.23 8.51 4.45
CA ILE A 63 3.38 8.45 3.53
C ILE A 63 4.44 7.52 4.14
N PRO A 64 4.96 6.53 3.37
CA PRO A 64 6.10 5.71 3.79
C PRO A 64 7.28 6.57 4.26
N PHE A 65 7.95 6.17 5.35
CA PHE A 65 9.04 6.97 5.93
C PHE A 65 10.18 7.26 4.95
N SER A 66 10.52 6.30 4.09
CA SER A 66 11.56 6.48 3.06
C SER A 66 11.27 7.65 2.12
N THR A 67 10.00 7.85 1.74
CA THR A 67 9.57 8.97 0.90
C THR A 67 9.37 10.25 1.72
N LEU A 68 8.81 10.14 2.93
CA LEU A 68 8.55 11.28 3.81
C LEU A 68 9.83 12.04 4.20
N ARG A 69 10.99 11.37 4.24
CA ARG A 69 12.32 12.00 4.44
C ARG A 69 12.62 13.14 3.48
N ASN A 70 12.08 13.07 2.25
CA ASN A 70 12.34 14.03 1.20
C ASN A 70 11.35 15.21 1.22
N ALA A 71 10.28 15.10 2.01
CA ALA A 71 9.31 16.17 2.15
C ALA A 71 9.84 17.29 3.06
N LYS A 72 9.51 18.53 2.74
CA LYS A 72 9.79 19.68 3.61
C LYS A 72 8.79 19.69 4.76
N ILE A 73 9.27 19.54 5.99
CA ILE A 73 8.42 19.55 7.20
C ILE A 73 8.81 20.76 8.03
N ASP A 74 7.85 21.64 8.34
CA ASP A 74 8.11 22.83 9.15
C ASP A 74 6.86 23.30 9.96
N PRO A 75 6.90 23.29 11.30
CA PRO A 75 8.00 22.85 12.14
C PRO A 75 8.20 21.34 12.03
N LEU A 76 9.39 20.88 12.41
CA LEU A 76 9.65 19.45 12.53
C LEU A 76 8.65 18.80 13.50
N PHE A 77 8.32 17.54 13.25
CA PHE A 77 7.62 16.73 14.24
C PHE A 77 8.48 16.56 15.49
N SER A 78 7.88 16.05 16.58
CA SER A 78 8.62 15.69 17.80
C SER A 78 9.88 14.88 17.49
N THR A 79 10.95 15.08 18.27
CA THR A 79 12.26 14.42 18.07
C THR A 79 12.15 12.92 17.81
N ARG A 80 11.33 12.20 18.60
CA ARG A 80 11.13 10.75 18.44
C ARG A 80 10.52 10.37 17.09
N LYS A 81 9.58 11.17 16.58
CA LYS A 81 9.00 10.97 15.24
C LYS A 81 10.03 11.25 14.14
N MET A 82 10.80 12.33 14.28
CA MET A 82 11.85 12.64 13.31
C MET A 82 12.95 11.58 13.26
N GLN A 83 13.32 11.02 14.42
CA GLN A 83 14.24 9.88 14.49
C GLN A 83 13.68 8.67 13.73
N ALA A 84 12.44 8.28 14.03
CA ALA A 84 11.77 7.17 13.34
C ALA A 84 11.73 7.38 11.82
N ILE A 85 11.39 8.59 11.36
CA ILE A 85 11.37 8.94 9.94
C ILE A 85 12.76 8.75 9.33
N ARG A 86 13.84 9.15 10.01
CA ARG A 86 15.21 9.06 9.48
C ARG A 86 15.77 7.63 9.48
N GLU A 87 15.47 6.84 10.51
CA GLU A 87 16.19 5.58 10.78
C GLU A 87 15.45 4.33 10.30
N LEU A 88 14.11 4.33 10.23
CA LEU A 88 13.34 3.14 9.88
C LEU A 88 13.34 2.87 8.37
N GLY A 89 14.17 1.95 7.91
CA GLY A 89 14.20 1.48 6.52
C GLY A 89 13.02 0.57 6.17
N TYR A 90 12.71 0.48 4.86
CA TYR A 90 11.84 -0.57 4.33
C TYR A 90 12.70 -1.78 3.95
N ALA A 91 12.19 -2.97 4.20
CA ALA A 91 12.82 -4.20 3.73
C ALA A 91 12.74 -4.27 2.19
N GLN A 92 13.82 -4.72 1.56
CA GLN A 92 13.81 -4.99 0.12
C GLN A 92 12.98 -6.25 -0.13
N ALA A 93 12.01 -6.15 -1.02
CA ALA A 93 11.15 -7.26 -1.39
C ALA A 93 10.84 -7.18 -2.89
N GLN A 94 10.91 -8.32 -3.57
CA GLN A 94 10.58 -8.46 -4.98
C GLN A 94 9.67 -9.68 -5.15
N LYS A 95 8.67 -9.56 -6.02
CA LYS A 95 7.92 -10.70 -6.55
C LYS A 95 8.00 -10.66 -8.07
N SER A 96 8.30 -11.81 -8.66
CA SER A 96 8.23 -12.01 -10.11
C SER A 96 7.07 -12.96 -10.41
N LEU A 97 6.20 -12.57 -11.33
CA LEU A 97 5.08 -13.39 -11.76
C LEU A 97 5.42 -14.04 -13.09
N MET A 98 5.29 -15.37 -13.15
CA MET A 98 5.46 -16.13 -14.39
C MET A 98 4.10 -16.67 -14.83
N PHE A 99 3.63 -16.22 -16.00
CA PHE A 99 2.41 -16.73 -16.59
C PHE A 99 2.72 -17.93 -17.49
N CYS A 100 2.20 -19.10 -17.12
CA CYS A 100 2.42 -20.34 -17.86
C CYS A 100 1.15 -20.76 -18.61
N ARG A 101 1.32 -21.24 -19.85
CA ARG A 101 0.21 -21.79 -20.66
C ARG A 101 -0.44 -23.03 -20.04
N PHE A 102 0.31 -23.77 -19.24
CA PHE A 102 -0.17 -24.96 -18.52
C PHE A 102 0.47 -25.04 -17.14
N ARG A 103 -0.28 -25.60 -16.19
CA ARG A 103 0.12 -25.76 -14.78
C ARG A 103 0.97 -27.00 -14.62
N PHE A 104 2.21 -26.93 -15.09
CA PHE A 104 3.11 -28.09 -15.13
C PHE A 104 3.38 -28.66 -13.73
N TRP A 105 3.33 -27.82 -12.71
CA TRP A 105 3.50 -28.20 -11.30
C TRP A 105 2.36 -29.08 -10.77
N GLU A 106 1.19 -29.11 -11.41
CA GLU A 106 0.06 -29.94 -10.98
C GLU A 106 -0.01 -31.30 -11.69
N LYS A 107 0.90 -31.56 -12.62
CA LYS A 107 0.98 -32.83 -13.33
C LYS A 107 1.64 -33.89 -12.43
N GLY A 108 1.33 -35.15 -12.69
CA GLY A 108 1.90 -36.29 -11.96
C GLY A 108 0.93 -36.94 -10.98
N GLY A 109 1.42 -37.93 -10.25
CA GLY A 109 0.68 -38.63 -9.20
C GLY A 109 0.49 -37.80 -7.92
N PRO A 110 -0.24 -38.32 -6.92
CA PRO A 110 -0.45 -37.66 -5.63
C PRO A 110 0.84 -37.20 -4.93
N GLU A 111 1.94 -37.96 -5.08
CA GLU A 111 3.25 -37.67 -4.47
C GLU A 111 4.11 -36.70 -5.30
N GLU A 112 3.74 -36.42 -6.54
CA GLU A 112 4.54 -35.62 -7.48
C GLU A 112 3.93 -34.23 -7.73
N ARG A 113 2.60 -34.13 -7.68
CA ARG A 113 1.88 -32.90 -7.97
C ARG A 113 1.98 -31.90 -6.82
N ILE A 114 2.09 -30.63 -7.17
CA ILE A 114 2.08 -29.50 -6.25
C ILE A 114 0.77 -28.72 -6.44
N ILE A 115 -0.09 -28.70 -5.42
CA ILE A 115 -1.39 -27.99 -5.46
C ILE A 115 -1.34 -26.81 -4.46
N GLY A 116 -1.04 -25.62 -4.96
CA GLY A 116 -0.84 -24.43 -4.12
C GLY A 116 0.42 -24.49 -3.25
N GLY A 117 0.50 -23.64 -2.22
CA GLY A 117 1.64 -23.59 -1.30
C GLY A 117 2.90 -22.97 -1.91
N GLY A 118 4.06 -23.32 -1.34
CA GLY A 118 5.34 -22.80 -1.81
C GLY A 118 6.50 -23.78 -1.67
N SER A 119 7.44 -23.69 -2.62
CA SER A 119 8.74 -24.34 -2.55
C SER A 119 9.78 -23.37 -2.04
N TYR A 120 10.68 -23.83 -1.19
CA TYR A 120 11.73 -23.02 -0.56
C TYR A 120 13.10 -23.49 -1.02
N THR A 121 14.02 -22.55 -1.19
CA THR A 121 15.37 -22.82 -1.67
C THR A 121 16.33 -21.77 -1.12
N ASP A 122 17.60 -22.14 -1.02
CA ASP A 122 18.74 -21.26 -0.72
C ASP A 122 19.22 -20.47 -1.95
N LEU A 123 18.69 -20.76 -3.14
CA LEU A 123 18.94 -19.96 -4.34
C LEU A 123 18.36 -18.54 -4.19
N LEU A 124 18.85 -17.60 -5.02
CA LEU A 124 18.46 -16.17 -4.95
C LEU A 124 16.95 -15.92 -4.97
N ILE A 125 16.16 -16.77 -5.64
CA ILE A 125 14.70 -16.63 -5.68
C ILE A 125 14.03 -16.88 -4.33
N SER A 126 14.70 -17.58 -3.40
CA SER A 126 14.29 -17.97 -2.05
C SER A 126 13.03 -18.85 -1.94
N GLN A 127 12.00 -18.50 -2.69
CA GLN A 127 10.69 -19.15 -2.66
C GLN A 127 9.98 -19.06 -4.01
N ILE A 128 9.22 -20.10 -4.33
CA ILE A 128 8.27 -20.13 -5.44
C ILE A 128 6.89 -20.35 -4.82
N TRP A 129 5.93 -19.48 -5.11
CA TRP A 129 4.55 -19.62 -4.64
C TRP A 129 3.64 -20.07 -5.77
N TYR A 130 2.89 -21.15 -5.54
CA TYR A 130 1.96 -21.72 -6.51
C TYR A 130 0.53 -21.19 -6.25
N PRO A 131 -0.25 -20.86 -7.30
CA PRO A 131 -1.62 -20.35 -7.12
C PRO A 131 -2.53 -21.37 -6.43
N SER A 132 -3.38 -20.89 -5.52
CA SER A 132 -4.31 -21.73 -4.73
C SER A 132 -5.79 -21.49 -5.09
N ASP A 133 -6.06 -20.88 -6.25
CA ASP A 133 -7.36 -20.40 -6.71
C ASP A 133 -8.38 -21.51 -7.05
N HIS A 134 -7.92 -22.75 -7.26
CA HIS A 134 -8.78 -23.92 -7.58
C HIS A 134 -8.34 -25.19 -6.83
N ALA A 135 -7.59 -25.03 -5.75
CA ALA A 135 -7.29 -26.15 -4.85
C ALA A 135 -8.60 -26.67 -4.25
N ARG A 136 -8.90 -27.95 -4.44
CA ARG A 136 -10.07 -28.60 -3.83
C ARG A 136 -9.63 -29.33 -2.57
N LEU A 137 -10.40 -29.16 -1.49
CA LEU A 137 -10.26 -29.98 -0.29
C LEU A 137 -10.55 -31.43 -0.65
N VAL A 138 -9.56 -32.30 -0.52
CA VAL A 138 -9.76 -33.75 -0.61
C VAL A 138 -10.11 -34.23 0.79
N LYS A 139 -11.32 -34.77 0.97
CA LYS A 139 -11.67 -35.48 2.20
C LYS A 139 -10.94 -36.82 2.19
N THR A 140 -10.13 -37.08 3.21
CA THR A 140 -9.45 -38.37 3.37
C THR A 140 -10.45 -39.40 3.93
N GLY A 141 -10.79 -40.45 3.17
CA GLY A 141 -11.52 -41.62 3.69
C GLY A 141 -12.84 -42.03 3.01
N GLU A 142 -12.94 -41.99 1.68
CA GLU A 142 -13.91 -42.83 0.92
C GLU A 142 -13.16 -43.87 0.08
#